data_AF-A0A9P7MUW1-F1
#
_entry.id   AF-A0A9P7MUW1-F1
#
_cell.length_a   1.000
_cell.length_b   1.000
_cell.length_c   1.000
_cell.angle_alpha   90.00
_cell.angle_beta   90.00
_cell.angle_gamma   90.00
#
_symmetry.space_group_name_H-M   'P 1'
#
loop_
_entity.id
_entity.type
_entity.pdbx_description
1 polymer ?
#
loop_
_entity_poly.entity_id
_entity_poly.type
_entity_poly.pdbx_seq_one_letter_code
_entity_poly.pdbx_strand_id
1 'polypeptide(L)'
;MESHTATQQQIVTVTDRARQFVESIMDCRSSSAVQDGGQPTLLASRVDAIEDTVQDLERQMGSVNTKMDTFETTMAAIHDQLRAMKESNDKLTSQVTRLELNIDSRFTEMDDKFTNLESSMESSMDSRFKKMDAKFTKMNTQMKKMDESMNTQLQGMNSRIADLSSDMHSGFEEMTEKNEKTSIKMEALNKNTMARFDNRLPGAPPDALEPLFSVHTGQKIQDKPTRSGLDSMSHAAMGKCLQELGLTVPTNKDERLRQVKKAYGADIQIDVTVGVRWNRDAGTNERAEGES
;
A
#
# COMPACT_ATOMS: atom_id res chain seq x y z
N MET A 1 66.47 -178.48 -52.44
CA MET A 1 66.39 -177.97 -51.05
C MET A 1 66.86 -176.53 -51.06
N GLU A 2 66.22 -175.68 -50.25
CA GLU A 2 66.66 -174.32 -49.82
C GLU A 2 66.16 -173.05 -50.53
N SER A 3 65.59 -173.04 -51.74
CA SER A 3 65.15 -171.76 -52.36
C SER A 3 63.67 -171.37 -52.18
N HIS A 4 62.78 -172.30 -51.80
CA HIS A 4 61.33 -172.01 -51.67
C HIS A 4 60.84 -171.78 -50.23
N THR A 5 61.67 -172.03 -49.22
CA THR A 5 61.34 -171.84 -47.80
C THR A 5 61.61 -170.42 -47.31
N ALA A 6 62.48 -169.64 -47.96
CA ALA A 6 62.81 -168.27 -47.54
C ALA A 6 61.70 -167.25 -47.87
N THR A 7 60.94 -167.48 -48.94
CA THR A 7 59.89 -166.55 -49.43
C THR A 7 58.60 -166.64 -48.60
N GLN A 8 58.33 -167.76 -47.94
CA GLN A 8 57.14 -167.91 -47.11
C GLN A 8 57.30 -167.26 -45.72
N GLN A 9 58.53 -167.20 -45.20
CA GLN A 9 58.84 -166.63 -43.88
C GLN A 9 58.87 -165.09 -43.88
N GLN A 10 59.18 -164.47 -45.03
CA GLN A 10 59.10 -163.00 -45.21
C GLN A 10 57.65 -162.49 -45.28
N ILE A 11 56.71 -163.29 -45.80
CA ILE A 11 55.30 -162.86 -45.91
C ILE A 11 54.62 -162.87 -44.53
N VAL A 12 54.90 -163.88 -43.69
CA VAL A 12 54.36 -163.95 -42.32
C VAL A 12 54.87 -162.77 -41.46
N THR A 13 56.16 -162.44 -41.56
CA THR A 13 56.75 -161.32 -40.79
C THR A 13 56.22 -159.94 -41.20
N VAL A 14 55.88 -159.72 -42.48
CA VAL A 14 55.23 -158.48 -42.92
C VAL A 14 53.79 -158.39 -42.40
N THR A 15 53.09 -159.53 -42.34
CA THR A 15 51.70 -159.58 -41.86
C THR A 15 51.60 -159.32 -40.35
N ASP A 16 52.52 -159.86 -39.55
CA ASP A 16 52.59 -159.59 -38.11
C ASP A 16 53.00 -158.14 -37.81
N ARG A 17 53.91 -157.56 -38.60
CA ARG A 17 54.26 -156.14 -38.48
C ARG A 17 53.08 -155.23 -38.81
N ALA A 18 52.30 -155.56 -39.83
CA ALA A 18 51.09 -154.82 -40.18
C ALA A 18 50.05 -154.91 -39.06
N ARG A 19 49.90 -156.07 -38.42
CA ARG A 19 48.98 -156.25 -37.29
C ARG A 19 49.41 -155.44 -36.05
N GLN A 20 50.69 -155.51 -35.67
CA GLN A 20 51.24 -154.71 -34.56
C GLN A 20 51.14 -153.21 -34.82
N PHE A 21 51.31 -152.76 -36.07
CA PHE A 21 51.16 -151.35 -36.42
C PHE A 21 49.71 -150.88 -36.28
N VAL A 22 48.74 -151.69 -36.71
CA VAL A 22 47.31 -151.38 -36.54
C VAL A 22 46.90 -151.37 -35.07
N GLU A 23 47.40 -152.32 -34.26
CA GLU A 23 47.16 -152.32 -32.81
C GLU A 23 47.79 -151.08 -32.14
N SER A 24 49.01 -150.69 -32.52
CA SER A 24 49.63 -149.46 -32.01
C SER A 24 48.86 -148.20 -32.43
N ILE A 25 48.26 -148.16 -33.62
CA ILE A 25 47.40 -147.05 -34.04
C ILE A 25 46.10 -147.01 -33.22
N MET A 26 45.51 -148.17 -32.92
CA MET A 26 44.29 -148.23 -32.09
C MET A 26 44.56 -147.89 -30.63
N ASP A 27 45.70 -148.31 -30.08
CA ASP A 27 46.14 -147.92 -28.73
C ASP A 27 46.48 -146.43 -28.65
N CYS A 28 47.15 -145.86 -29.66
CA CYS A 28 47.37 -144.41 -29.73
C CYS A 28 46.06 -143.62 -29.78
N ARG A 29 45.04 -144.12 -30.48
CA ARG A 29 43.72 -143.49 -30.58
C ARG A 29 42.93 -143.57 -29.27
N SER A 30 43.21 -144.57 -28.43
CA SER A 30 42.54 -144.77 -27.14
C SER A 30 43.25 -144.03 -25.99
N SER A 31 44.55 -143.74 -26.14
CA SER A 31 45.39 -143.21 -25.06
C SER A 31 45.58 -141.69 -25.10
N SER A 32 45.48 -141.02 -26.25
CA SER A 32 45.60 -139.57 -26.27
C SER A 32 44.28 -138.92 -25.83
N ALA A 33 44.21 -138.65 -24.53
CA ALA A 33 43.44 -137.57 -23.93
C ALA A 33 43.85 -136.20 -24.49
N VAL A 34 43.83 -136.05 -25.82
CA VAL A 34 43.60 -134.76 -26.45
C VAL A 34 42.17 -134.44 -26.06
N GLN A 35 42.03 -133.57 -25.06
CA GLN A 35 40.78 -132.92 -24.72
C GLN A 35 40.33 -132.08 -25.92
N ASP A 36 39.86 -132.73 -26.98
CA ASP A 36 39.35 -132.19 -28.25
C ASP A 36 37.99 -131.48 -28.09
N GLY A 37 37.75 -130.94 -26.89
CA GLY A 37 36.50 -130.31 -26.51
C GLY A 37 36.64 -129.17 -25.49
N GLY A 38 37.74 -129.06 -24.73
CA GLY A 38 37.86 -128.09 -23.62
C GLY A 38 38.23 -126.66 -24.04
N GLN A 39 39.21 -126.51 -24.94
CA GLN A 39 39.57 -125.20 -25.48
C GLN A 39 38.51 -124.59 -26.41
N PRO A 40 37.89 -125.36 -27.34
CA PRO A 40 36.81 -124.81 -28.18
C PRO A 40 35.55 -124.46 -27.36
N THR A 41 35.22 -125.21 -26.30
CA THR A 41 34.10 -124.84 -25.41
C THR A 41 34.39 -123.59 -24.58
N LEU A 42 35.61 -123.42 -24.07
CA LEU A 42 36.02 -122.18 -23.38
C LEU A 42 36.04 -120.96 -24.31
N LEU A 43 36.48 -121.14 -25.56
CA LEU A 43 36.43 -120.09 -26.58
C LEU A 43 34.99 -119.70 -26.92
N ALA A 44 34.09 -120.67 -27.05
CA ALA A 44 32.67 -120.41 -27.27
C ALA A 44 32.07 -119.55 -26.14
N SER A 45 32.28 -119.93 -24.88
CA SER A 45 31.76 -119.14 -23.74
C SER A 45 32.34 -117.72 -23.65
N ARG A 46 33.60 -117.51 -24.07
CA ARG A 46 34.19 -116.17 -24.15
C ARG A 46 33.60 -115.35 -25.30
N VAL A 47 33.30 -115.98 -26.44
CA VAL A 47 32.64 -115.33 -27.57
C VAL A 47 31.22 -114.92 -27.17
N ASP A 48 30.45 -115.79 -26.51
CA ASP A 48 29.11 -115.47 -26.02
C ASP A 48 29.16 -114.29 -25.03
N ALA A 49 30.10 -114.30 -24.09
CA ALA A 49 30.29 -113.19 -23.16
C ALA A 49 30.69 -111.88 -23.85
N ILE A 50 31.54 -111.95 -24.90
CA ILE A 50 31.88 -110.78 -25.71
C ILE A 50 30.64 -110.29 -26.45
N GLU A 51 29.85 -111.17 -27.05
CA GLU A 51 28.61 -110.82 -27.74
C GLU A 51 27.64 -110.10 -26.80
N ASP A 52 27.46 -110.61 -25.58
CA ASP A 52 26.67 -109.95 -24.53
C ASP A 52 27.20 -108.54 -24.23
N THR A 53 28.52 -108.38 -24.05
CA THR A 53 29.11 -107.04 -23.79
C THR A 53 28.96 -106.09 -24.97
N VAL A 54 29.04 -106.58 -26.21
CA VAL A 54 28.84 -105.77 -27.42
C VAL A 54 27.39 -105.33 -27.50
N GLN A 55 26.44 -106.22 -27.25
CA GLN A 55 25.02 -105.86 -27.22
C GLN A 55 24.70 -104.86 -26.09
N ASP A 56 25.36 -104.94 -24.92
CA ASP A 56 25.21 -103.93 -23.87
C ASP A 56 25.78 -102.57 -24.29
N LEU A 57 26.97 -102.55 -24.91
CA LEU A 57 27.55 -101.34 -25.45
C LEU A 57 26.66 -100.70 -26.52
N GLU A 58 26.04 -101.48 -27.40
CA GLU A 58 25.06 -100.99 -28.38
C GLU A 58 23.86 -100.32 -27.69
N ARG A 59 23.33 -100.94 -26.62
CA ARG A 59 22.25 -100.34 -25.81
C ARG A 59 22.69 -99.05 -25.12
N GLN A 60 23.88 -99.03 -24.52
CA GLN A 60 24.43 -97.83 -23.89
C GLN A 60 24.66 -96.72 -24.90
N MET A 61 25.19 -97.03 -26.09
CA MET A 61 25.41 -96.08 -27.17
C MET A 61 24.07 -95.51 -27.69
N GLY A 62 23.02 -96.34 -27.80
CA GLY A 62 21.67 -95.85 -28.08
C GLY A 62 21.13 -94.90 -27.01
N SER A 63 21.36 -95.22 -25.73
CA SER A 63 21.00 -94.33 -24.59
C SER A 63 21.79 -93.01 -24.63
N VAL A 64 23.07 -93.04 -24.98
CA VAL A 64 23.88 -91.82 -25.16
C VAL A 64 23.37 -90.98 -26.32
N ASN A 65 23.02 -91.60 -27.46
CA ASN A 65 22.51 -90.87 -28.62
C ASN A 65 21.21 -90.14 -28.29
N THR A 66 20.27 -90.82 -27.64
CA THR A 66 19.01 -90.18 -27.21
C THR A 66 19.25 -89.03 -26.22
N LYS A 67 20.21 -89.16 -25.29
CA LYS A 67 20.60 -88.05 -24.41
C LYS A 67 21.23 -86.90 -25.19
N MET A 68 22.06 -87.20 -26.21
CA MET A 68 22.64 -86.18 -27.08
C MET A 68 21.57 -85.40 -27.85
N ASP A 69 20.57 -86.09 -28.42
CA ASP A 69 19.44 -85.45 -29.10
C ASP A 69 18.66 -84.53 -28.15
N THR A 70 18.44 -84.97 -26.90
CA THR A 70 17.81 -84.11 -25.88
C THR A 70 18.67 -82.92 -25.48
N PHE A 71 20.00 -83.11 -25.41
CA PHE A 71 20.94 -82.04 -25.11
C PHE A 71 20.97 -80.98 -26.23
N GLU A 72 21.00 -81.40 -27.49
CA GLU A 72 20.92 -80.49 -28.64
C GLU A 72 19.62 -79.68 -28.63
N THR A 73 18.49 -80.35 -28.37
CA THR A 73 17.18 -79.69 -28.27
C THR A 73 17.15 -78.65 -27.14
N THR A 74 17.67 -79.00 -25.96
CA THR A 74 17.70 -78.06 -24.81
C THR A 74 18.68 -76.91 -25.06
N MET A 75 19.83 -77.16 -25.69
CA MET A 75 20.79 -76.12 -26.04
C MET A 75 20.21 -75.12 -27.06
N ALA A 76 19.46 -75.60 -28.05
CA ALA A 76 18.73 -74.75 -28.98
C ALA A 76 17.70 -73.86 -28.26
N ALA A 77 16.91 -74.44 -27.34
CA ALA A 77 15.94 -73.68 -26.55
C ALA A 77 16.59 -72.61 -25.66
N ILE A 78 17.72 -72.93 -25.01
CA ILE A 78 18.50 -71.96 -24.22
C ILE A 78 19.02 -70.82 -25.11
N HIS A 79 19.51 -71.13 -26.32
CA HIS A 79 19.95 -70.11 -27.27
C HIS A 79 18.82 -69.15 -27.66
N ASP A 80 17.62 -69.68 -27.90
CA ASP A 80 16.45 -68.85 -28.22
C ASP A 80 16.02 -67.98 -27.02
N GLN A 81 16.04 -68.53 -25.80
CA GLN A 81 15.77 -67.76 -24.59
C GLN A 81 16.81 -66.65 -24.35
N LEU A 82 18.09 -66.92 -24.55
CA LEU A 82 19.16 -65.93 -24.44
C LEU A 82 19.00 -64.80 -25.46
N ARG A 83 18.58 -65.13 -26.69
CA ARG A 83 18.29 -64.13 -27.74
C ARG A 83 17.12 -63.22 -27.32
N ALA A 84 16.02 -63.81 -26.87
CA ALA A 84 14.86 -63.04 -26.39
C ALA A 84 15.19 -62.16 -25.18
N MET A 85 16.01 -62.67 -24.24
CA MET A 85 16.46 -61.89 -23.09
C MET A 85 17.36 -60.72 -23.50
N LYS A 86 18.24 -60.92 -24.49
CA LYS A 86 19.07 -59.84 -25.04
C LYS A 86 18.21 -58.74 -25.66
N GLU A 87 17.23 -59.10 -26.50
CA GLU A 87 16.31 -58.14 -27.11
C GLU A 87 15.49 -57.38 -26.06
N SER A 88 15.04 -58.06 -25.00
CA SER A 88 14.35 -57.42 -23.87
C SER A 88 15.25 -56.44 -23.12
N ASN A 89 16.52 -56.79 -22.90
CA ASN A 89 17.48 -55.90 -22.25
C ASN A 89 17.78 -54.67 -23.12
N ASP A 90 17.98 -54.83 -24.43
CA ASP A 90 18.20 -53.71 -25.36
C ASP A 90 17.01 -52.73 -25.35
N LYS A 91 15.78 -53.27 -25.28
CA LYS A 91 14.57 -52.47 -25.13
C LYS A 91 14.52 -51.73 -23.79
N LEU A 92 14.87 -52.40 -22.69
CA LEU A 92 14.89 -51.79 -21.36
C LEU A 92 15.92 -50.65 -21.29
N THR A 93 17.13 -50.88 -21.79
CA THR A 93 18.17 -49.83 -21.89
C THR A 93 17.65 -48.62 -22.65
N SER A 94 17.02 -48.85 -23.81
CA SER A 94 16.44 -47.76 -24.62
C SER A 94 15.34 -46.98 -23.87
N GLN A 95 14.49 -47.67 -23.09
CA GLN A 95 13.46 -47.04 -22.28
C GLN A 95 14.05 -46.21 -21.14
N VAL A 96 15.07 -46.74 -20.45
CA VAL A 96 15.76 -46.03 -19.36
C VAL A 96 16.44 -44.77 -19.88
N THR A 97 17.20 -44.86 -20.97
CA THR A 97 17.84 -43.68 -21.57
C THR A 97 16.82 -42.62 -21.99
N ARG A 98 15.66 -43.03 -22.51
CA ARG A 98 14.59 -42.09 -22.86
C ARG A 98 13.98 -41.42 -21.62
N LEU A 99 13.84 -42.14 -20.52
CA LEU A 99 13.34 -41.59 -19.27
C LEU A 99 14.33 -40.59 -18.68
N GLU A 100 15.62 -40.91 -18.66
CA GLU A 100 16.68 -39.99 -18.20
C GLU A 100 16.64 -38.67 -18.98
N LEU A 101 16.64 -38.73 -20.31
CA LEU A 101 16.55 -37.53 -21.16
C LEU A 101 15.26 -36.72 -20.94
N ASN A 102 14.14 -37.41 -20.69
CA ASN A 102 12.88 -36.73 -20.42
C ASN A 102 12.89 -36.01 -19.06
N ILE A 103 13.46 -36.67 -18.04
CA ILE A 103 13.62 -36.12 -16.70
C ILE A 103 14.51 -34.88 -16.74
N ASP A 104 15.69 -34.97 -17.39
CA ASP A 104 16.62 -33.83 -17.52
C ASP A 104 15.97 -32.65 -18.23
N SER A 105 15.22 -32.91 -19.30
CA SER A 105 14.49 -31.87 -20.03
C SER A 105 13.41 -31.21 -19.16
N ARG A 106 12.69 -31.98 -18.34
CA ARG A 106 11.65 -31.46 -17.44
C ARG A 106 12.25 -30.65 -16.30
N PHE A 107 13.39 -31.06 -15.75
CA PHE A 107 14.11 -30.29 -14.73
C PHE A 107 14.64 -28.98 -15.31
N THR A 108 15.22 -29.00 -16.50
CA THR A 108 15.69 -27.79 -17.18
C THR A 108 14.54 -26.79 -17.41
N GLU A 109 13.38 -27.25 -17.89
CA GLU A 109 12.21 -26.38 -18.06
C GLU A 109 11.69 -25.85 -16.71
N MET A 110 11.80 -26.64 -15.65
CA MET A 110 11.38 -26.23 -14.31
C MET A 110 12.29 -25.13 -13.77
N ASP A 111 13.61 -25.27 -13.91
CA ASP A 111 14.60 -24.26 -13.55
C ASP A 111 14.36 -22.96 -14.31
N ASP A 112 14.15 -23.03 -15.62
CA ASP A 112 13.81 -21.85 -16.44
C ASP A 112 12.54 -21.14 -15.94
N LYS A 113 11.51 -21.90 -15.55
CA LYS A 113 10.28 -21.32 -14.97
C LYS A 113 10.53 -20.68 -13.62
N PHE A 114 11.34 -21.30 -12.76
CA PHE A 114 11.69 -20.74 -11.46
C PHE A 114 12.51 -19.45 -11.61
N THR A 115 13.53 -19.44 -12.46
CA THR A 115 14.33 -18.24 -12.74
C THR A 115 13.48 -17.10 -13.30
N ASN A 116 12.54 -17.41 -14.19
CA ASN A 116 11.59 -16.42 -14.72
C ASN A 116 10.63 -15.89 -13.63
N LEU A 117 10.11 -16.77 -12.78
CA LEU A 117 9.25 -16.36 -11.65
C LEU A 117 10.00 -15.47 -10.67
N GLU A 118 11.23 -15.85 -10.30
CA GLU A 118 12.09 -15.09 -9.40
C GLU A 118 12.39 -13.70 -9.98
N SER A 119 12.83 -13.65 -11.23
CA SER A 119 13.09 -12.38 -11.93
C SER A 119 11.85 -11.48 -12.02
N SER A 120 10.69 -12.07 -12.31
CA SER A 120 9.41 -11.34 -12.37
C SER A 120 8.96 -10.85 -11.00
N MET A 121 9.11 -11.65 -9.94
CA MET A 121 8.74 -11.25 -8.58
C MET A 121 9.66 -10.16 -8.07
N GLU A 122 10.98 -10.37 -8.15
CA GLU A 122 11.99 -9.42 -7.67
C GLU A 122 11.81 -8.06 -8.35
N SER A 123 11.81 -8.02 -9.69
CA SER A 123 11.76 -6.75 -10.42
C SER A 123 10.40 -6.04 -10.34
N SER A 124 9.29 -6.79 -10.43
CA SER A 124 7.95 -6.21 -10.49
C SER A 124 7.47 -5.78 -9.11
N MET A 125 7.63 -6.63 -8.09
CA MET A 125 7.15 -6.32 -6.75
C MET A 125 7.98 -5.23 -6.12
N ASP A 126 9.31 -5.31 -6.15
CA ASP A 126 10.19 -4.28 -5.57
C ASP A 126 9.96 -2.90 -6.22
N SER A 127 9.87 -2.85 -7.56
CA SER A 127 9.55 -1.61 -8.27
C SER A 127 8.18 -1.04 -7.88
N ARG A 128 7.16 -1.91 -7.76
CA ARG A 128 5.82 -1.49 -7.31
C ARG A 128 5.83 -0.98 -5.87
N PHE A 129 6.51 -1.65 -4.96
CA PHE A 129 6.63 -1.22 -3.57
C PHE A 129 7.37 0.11 -3.45
N LYS A 130 8.54 0.26 -4.11
CA LYS A 130 9.27 1.54 -4.16
C LYS A 130 8.43 2.69 -4.70
N LYS A 131 7.64 2.44 -5.75
CA LYS A 131 6.71 3.44 -6.32
C LYS A 131 5.57 3.78 -5.35
N MET A 132 5.08 2.81 -4.60
CA MET A 132 4.03 3.01 -3.60
C MET A 132 4.56 3.82 -2.40
N ASP A 133 5.75 3.49 -1.90
CA ASP A 133 6.43 4.24 -0.85
C ASP A 133 6.65 5.70 -1.26
N ALA A 134 7.18 5.94 -2.46
CA ALA A 134 7.38 7.30 -2.97
C ALA A 134 6.07 8.10 -3.05
N LYS A 135 4.96 7.46 -3.48
CA LYS A 135 3.63 8.08 -3.49
C LYS A 135 3.14 8.39 -2.07
N PHE A 136 3.33 7.46 -1.14
CA PHE A 136 2.90 7.63 0.24
C PHE A 136 3.69 8.76 0.94
N THR A 137 5.01 8.81 0.76
CA THR A 137 5.84 9.91 1.24
C THR A 137 5.37 11.25 0.67
N LYS A 138 5.12 11.34 -0.64
CA LYS A 138 4.61 12.56 -1.28
C LYS A 138 3.27 13.00 -0.69
N MET A 139 2.35 12.06 -0.51
CA MET A 139 1.03 12.34 0.08
C MET A 139 1.16 12.84 1.52
N ASN A 140 2.00 12.21 2.32
CA ASN A 140 2.25 12.63 3.70
C ASN A 140 2.84 14.05 3.77
N THR A 141 3.80 14.37 2.88
CA THR A 141 4.34 15.74 2.80
C THR A 141 3.29 16.76 2.38
N GLN A 142 2.43 16.44 1.42
CA GLN A 142 1.34 17.33 1.00
C GLN A 142 0.33 17.56 2.13
N MET A 143 -0.03 16.52 2.87
CA MET A 143 -0.95 16.60 3.99
C MET A 143 -0.40 17.50 5.11
N LYS A 144 0.89 17.34 5.47
CA LYS A 144 1.54 18.23 6.44
C LYS A 144 1.52 19.69 6.00
N LYS A 145 1.85 19.97 4.73
CA LYS A 145 1.80 21.34 4.19
C LYS A 145 0.40 21.93 4.23
N MET A 146 -0.62 21.12 3.94
CA MET A 146 -2.01 21.56 3.99
C MET A 146 -2.43 21.90 5.43
N ASP A 147 -2.05 21.06 6.39
CA ASP A 147 -2.33 21.26 7.81
C ASP A 147 -1.66 22.54 8.34
N GLU A 148 -0.36 22.73 8.05
CA GLU A 148 0.39 23.95 8.39
C GLU A 148 -0.23 25.21 7.77
N SER A 149 -0.61 25.14 6.48
CA SER A 149 -1.23 26.26 5.78
C SER A 149 -2.60 26.61 6.38
N MET A 150 -3.42 25.60 6.68
CA MET A 150 -4.74 25.82 7.28
C MET A 150 -4.62 26.41 8.67
N ASN A 151 -3.72 25.89 9.50
CA ASN A 151 -3.46 26.44 10.83
C ASN A 151 -3.00 27.90 10.76
N THR A 152 -2.08 28.22 9.84
CA THR A 152 -1.61 29.60 9.62
C THR A 152 -2.75 30.53 9.19
N GLN A 153 -3.60 30.08 8.27
CA GLN A 153 -4.75 30.88 7.82
C GLN A 153 -5.76 31.12 8.94
N LEU A 154 -6.07 30.11 9.75
CA LEU A 154 -6.98 30.23 10.89
C LEU A 154 -6.43 31.18 11.96
N GLN A 155 -5.13 31.11 12.26
CA GLN A 155 -4.48 32.06 13.17
C GLN A 155 -4.55 33.50 12.64
N GLY A 156 -4.29 33.69 11.34
CA GLY A 156 -4.41 35.00 10.70
C GLY A 156 -5.85 35.54 10.73
N MET A 157 -6.85 34.69 10.51
CA MET A 157 -8.26 35.06 10.63
C MET A 157 -8.62 35.47 12.06
N ASN A 158 -8.18 34.70 13.06
CA ASN A 158 -8.43 35.01 14.47
C ASN A 158 -7.83 36.36 14.87
N SER A 159 -6.61 36.67 14.42
CA SER A 159 -6.00 37.98 14.67
C SER A 159 -6.83 39.11 14.04
N ARG A 160 -7.21 38.98 12.77
CA ARG A 160 -8.00 40.00 12.07
C ARG A 160 -9.38 40.22 12.70
N ILE A 161 -10.00 39.16 13.22
CA ILE A 161 -11.28 39.25 13.95
C ILE A 161 -11.08 39.97 15.28
N ALA A 162 -9.99 39.67 16.01
CA ALA A 162 -9.67 40.36 17.26
C ALA A 162 -9.44 41.86 17.02
N ASP A 163 -8.66 42.21 15.99
CA ASP A 163 -8.39 43.60 15.62
C ASP A 163 -9.69 44.33 15.25
N LEU A 164 -10.51 43.74 14.38
CA LEU A 164 -11.81 44.31 13.99
C LEU A 164 -12.74 44.49 15.20
N SER A 165 -12.77 43.52 16.11
CA SER A 165 -13.58 43.61 17.32
C SER A 165 -13.11 44.75 18.22
N SER A 166 -11.79 44.96 18.34
CA SER A 166 -11.20 46.07 19.10
C SER A 166 -11.56 47.40 18.47
N ASP A 167 -11.35 47.54 17.15
CA ASP A 167 -11.65 48.76 16.40
C ASP A 167 -13.14 49.13 16.48
N MET A 168 -14.03 48.14 16.34
CA MET A 168 -15.47 48.36 16.51
C MET A 168 -15.82 48.82 17.92
N HIS A 169 -15.18 48.25 18.95
CA HIS A 169 -15.45 48.63 20.33
C HIS A 169 -15.04 50.09 20.59
N SER A 170 -13.83 50.47 20.18
CA SER A 170 -13.35 51.86 20.30
C SER A 170 -14.21 52.85 19.50
N GLY A 171 -14.60 52.50 18.27
CA GLY A 171 -15.49 53.34 17.46
C GLY A 171 -16.88 53.51 18.08
N PHE A 172 -17.42 52.46 18.72
CA PHE A 172 -18.72 52.53 19.39
C PHE A 172 -18.65 53.36 20.68
N GLU A 173 -17.54 53.27 21.42
CA GLU A 173 -17.29 54.08 22.61
C GLU A 173 -17.20 55.57 22.25
N GLU A 174 -16.42 55.93 21.24
CA GLU A 174 -16.31 57.30 20.74
C GLU A 174 -17.67 57.82 20.24
N MET A 175 -18.42 57.01 19.50
CA MET A 175 -19.77 57.37 19.04
C MET A 175 -20.72 57.61 20.22
N THR A 176 -20.64 56.77 21.25
CA THR A 176 -21.48 56.89 22.46
C THR A 176 -21.16 58.19 23.19
N GLU A 177 -19.88 58.51 23.40
CA GLU A 177 -19.44 59.76 24.03
C GLU A 177 -19.89 60.99 23.22
N LYS A 178 -19.69 60.97 21.90
CA LYS A 178 -20.12 62.05 21.01
C LYS A 178 -21.63 62.23 21.04
N ASN A 179 -22.40 61.14 21.00
CA ASN A 179 -23.85 61.16 21.04
C ASN A 179 -24.35 61.78 22.35
N GLU A 180 -23.77 61.37 23.48
CA GLU A 180 -24.09 61.93 24.81
C GLU A 180 -23.81 63.44 24.86
N LYS A 181 -22.62 63.86 24.40
CA LYS A 181 -22.26 65.28 24.32
C LYS A 181 -23.21 66.08 23.43
N THR A 182 -23.64 65.52 22.29
CA THR A 182 -24.62 66.18 21.41
C THR A 182 -26.00 66.26 22.05
N SER A 183 -26.41 65.23 22.79
CA SER A 183 -27.68 65.19 23.52
C SER A 183 -27.71 66.29 24.59
N ILE A 184 -26.68 66.36 25.44
CA ILE A 184 -26.51 67.39 26.48
C ILE A 184 -26.55 68.79 25.86
N LYS A 185 -25.79 69.01 24.78
CA LYS A 185 -25.74 70.29 24.09
C LYS A 185 -27.10 70.71 23.53
N MET A 186 -27.82 69.77 22.90
CA MET A 186 -29.13 70.03 22.31
C MET A 186 -30.16 70.41 23.39
N GLU A 187 -30.20 69.67 24.49
CA GLU A 187 -31.09 69.96 25.60
C GLU A 187 -30.79 71.33 26.23
N ALA A 188 -29.50 71.63 26.47
CA ALA A 188 -29.07 72.91 27.03
C ALA A 188 -29.41 74.09 26.10
N LEU A 189 -29.19 73.96 24.78
CA LEU A 189 -29.57 75.00 23.82
C LEU A 189 -31.08 75.23 23.79
N ASN A 190 -31.88 74.18 23.86
CA ASN A 190 -33.34 74.29 23.93
C ASN A 190 -33.77 75.03 25.20
N LYS A 191 -33.30 74.60 26.39
CA LYS A 191 -33.58 75.26 27.67
C LYS A 191 -33.14 76.73 27.66
N ASN A 192 -31.95 77.02 27.15
CA ASN A 192 -31.44 78.39 27.05
C ASN A 192 -32.28 79.27 26.12
N THR A 193 -32.80 78.70 25.03
CA THR A 193 -33.67 79.43 24.10
C THR A 193 -34.96 79.85 24.80
N MET A 194 -35.56 78.95 25.59
CA MET A 194 -36.75 79.25 26.40
C MET A 194 -36.45 80.25 27.51
N ALA A 195 -35.40 80.05 28.31
CA ALA A 195 -35.02 80.96 29.39
C ALA A 195 -34.73 82.39 28.87
N ARG A 196 -34.07 82.52 27.72
CA ARG A 196 -33.85 83.82 27.07
C ARG A 196 -35.14 84.49 26.63
N PHE A 197 -36.10 83.70 26.14
CA PHE A 197 -37.40 84.19 25.74
C PHE A 197 -38.16 84.71 26.97
N ASP A 198 -38.24 83.91 28.03
CA ASP A 198 -38.91 84.26 29.28
C ASP A 198 -38.31 85.53 29.92
N ASN A 199 -36.98 85.66 29.91
CA ASN A 199 -36.27 86.84 30.43
C ASN A 199 -36.59 88.14 29.67
N ARG A 200 -37.07 88.04 28.42
CA ARG A 200 -37.42 89.18 27.55
C ARG A 200 -38.92 89.48 27.52
N LEU A 201 -39.76 88.61 28.09
CA LEU A 201 -41.20 88.79 28.06
C LEU A 201 -41.64 90.05 28.84
N PRO A 202 -42.63 90.81 28.33
CA PRO A 202 -43.27 91.86 29.10
C PRO A 202 -43.90 91.28 30.38
N GLY A 203 -43.48 91.76 31.54
CA GLY A 203 -43.91 91.23 32.85
C GLY A 203 -42.91 90.30 33.53
N ALA A 204 -41.74 90.03 32.92
CA ALA A 204 -40.63 89.35 33.60
C ALA A 204 -40.19 90.13 34.86
N PRO A 205 -39.76 89.45 35.94
CA PRO A 205 -39.30 90.11 37.16
C PRO A 205 -38.23 91.17 36.87
N PRO A 206 -38.26 92.35 37.51
CA PRO A 206 -37.32 93.43 37.20
C PRO A 206 -35.85 93.06 37.41
N ASP A 207 -35.55 92.29 38.45
CA ASP A 207 -34.17 91.91 38.78
C ASP A 207 -33.88 90.41 38.63
N ALA A 208 -34.86 89.51 38.77
CA ALA A 208 -34.61 88.06 38.64
C ALA A 208 -34.62 87.60 37.17
N LEU A 209 -33.72 86.67 36.84
CA LEU A 209 -33.59 86.04 35.52
C LEU A 209 -33.73 84.52 35.65
N GLU A 210 -34.32 83.89 34.65
CA GLU A 210 -34.27 82.45 34.46
C GLU A 210 -32.83 81.99 34.20
N PRO A 211 -32.40 80.87 34.80
CA PRO A 211 -31.05 80.37 34.69
C PRO A 211 -30.77 79.79 33.31
N LEU A 212 -29.57 80.08 32.80
CA LEU A 212 -29.04 79.40 31.63
C LEU A 212 -28.26 78.15 32.04
N PHE A 213 -28.16 77.22 31.11
CA PHE A 213 -27.54 75.91 31.23
C PHE A 213 -26.29 75.84 30.36
N SER A 214 -25.25 75.15 30.86
CA SER A 214 -24.02 74.90 30.13
C SER A 214 -24.28 73.98 28.95
N VAL A 215 -23.76 74.34 27.77
CA VAL A 215 -23.87 73.51 26.57
C VAL A 215 -22.92 72.30 26.58
N HIS A 216 -22.07 72.19 27.61
CA HIS A 216 -21.10 71.10 27.77
C HIS A 216 -21.51 70.10 28.84
N THR A 217 -22.14 70.58 29.93
CA THR A 217 -22.50 69.74 31.09
C THR A 217 -24.00 69.60 31.33
N GLY A 218 -24.84 70.42 30.67
CA GLY A 218 -26.29 70.45 30.88
C GLY A 218 -26.72 71.02 32.24
N GLN A 219 -25.78 71.43 33.09
CA GLN A 219 -26.03 71.99 34.42
C GLN A 219 -26.29 73.50 34.34
N LYS A 220 -26.99 74.05 35.35
CA LYS A 220 -27.21 75.50 35.47
C LYS A 220 -25.86 76.22 35.63
N ILE A 221 -25.68 77.31 34.90
CA ILE A 221 -24.49 78.17 34.99
C ILE A 221 -24.54 79.03 36.25
N GLN A 222 -25.73 79.49 36.62
CA GLN A 222 -26.04 80.16 37.87
C GLN A 222 -27.43 79.71 38.33
N ASP A 223 -27.61 79.49 39.64
CA ASP A 223 -28.90 79.00 40.17
C ASP A 223 -30.02 80.04 40.18
N LYS A 224 -29.70 81.27 40.59
CA LYS A 224 -30.63 82.40 40.68
C LYS A 224 -29.96 83.68 40.15
N PRO A 225 -29.80 83.80 38.82
CA PRO A 225 -29.18 84.98 38.24
C PRO A 225 -30.08 86.20 38.45
N THR A 226 -29.46 87.35 38.74
CA THR A 226 -30.14 88.63 38.80
C THR A 226 -29.46 89.65 37.89
N ARG A 227 -30.19 90.64 37.36
CA ARG A 227 -29.61 91.69 36.49
C ARG A 227 -28.53 92.47 37.25
N SER A 228 -28.79 92.83 38.50
CA SER A 228 -27.82 93.43 39.43
C SER A 228 -26.61 92.52 39.70
N GLY A 229 -26.83 91.21 39.80
CA GLY A 229 -25.80 90.19 39.96
C GLY A 229 -24.91 90.05 38.72
N LEU A 230 -25.48 90.26 37.51
CA LEU A 230 -24.69 90.32 36.28
C LEU A 230 -23.78 91.55 36.27
N ASP A 231 -24.26 92.71 36.72
CA ASP A 231 -23.50 93.95 36.79
C ASP A 231 -22.30 93.91 37.76
N SER A 232 -22.44 93.15 38.84
CA SER A 232 -21.40 92.97 39.86
C SER A 232 -20.47 91.77 39.57
N MET A 233 -20.65 91.10 38.43
CA MET A 233 -19.90 89.89 38.10
C MET A 233 -18.41 90.18 37.84
N SER A 234 -17.53 89.31 38.33
CA SER A 234 -16.08 89.43 38.09
C SER A 234 -15.73 89.13 36.63
N HIS A 235 -14.60 89.67 36.16
CA HIS A 235 -14.11 89.44 34.78
C HIS A 235 -13.93 87.95 34.47
N ALA A 236 -13.41 87.18 35.44
CA ALA A 236 -13.25 85.74 35.34
C ALA A 236 -14.59 85.01 35.30
N ALA A 237 -15.55 85.40 36.15
CA ALA A 237 -16.87 84.78 36.20
C ALA A 237 -17.67 85.04 34.89
N MET A 238 -17.58 86.24 34.32
CA MET A 238 -18.18 86.52 33.01
C MET A 238 -17.54 85.69 31.89
N GLY A 239 -16.21 85.51 31.92
CA GLY A 239 -15.51 84.65 30.97
C GLY A 239 -15.93 83.19 31.07
N LYS A 240 -16.06 82.67 32.30
CA LYS A 240 -16.56 81.31 32.55
C LYS A 240 -18.00 81.15 32.04
N CYS A 241 -18.89 82.09 32.34
CA CYS A 241 -20.27 82.06 31.87
C CYS A 241 -20.37 81.99 30.33
N LEU A 242 -19.62 82.84 29.61
CA LEU A 242 -19.59 82.82 28.15
C LEU A 242 -19.03 81.50 27.60
N GLN A 243 -17.98 80.96 28.22
CA GLN A 243 -17.38 79.69 27.85
C GLN A 243 -18.37 78.51 28.04
N GLU A 244 -19.10 78.49 29.15
CA GLU A 244 -20.14 77.48 29.44
C GLU A 244 -21.32 77.56 28.46
N LEU A 245 -21.59 78.73 27.90
CA LEU A 245 -22.59 78.93 26.83
C LEU A 245 -22.07 78.59 25.42
N GLY A 246 -20.79 78.25 25.29
CA GLY A 246 -20.14 78.02 24.00
C GLY A 246 -19.95 79.30 23.17
N LEU A 247 -19.89 80.47 23.82
CA LEU A 247 -19.65 81.76 23.20
C LEU A 247 -18.17 82.13 23.26
N THR A 248 -17.70 82.89 22.28
CA THR A 248 -16.35 83.47 22.28
C THR A 248 -16.18 84.38 23.49
N VAL A 249 -15.02 84.35 24.16
CA VAL A 249 -14.75 85.14 25.36
C VAL A 249 -13.89 86.36 25.01
N PRO A 250 -14.44 87.59 24.98
CA PRO A 250 -13.68 88.81 24.69
C PRO A 250 -12.60 89.09 25.75
N THR A 251 -11.54 89.82 25.42
CA THR A 251 -10.52 90.21 26.43
C THR A 251 -11.01 91.36 27.32
N ASN A 252 -11.76 92.31 26.75
CA ASN A 252 -12.27 93.49 27.44
C ASN A 252 -13.42 93.13 28.42
N LYS A 253 -13.39 93.70 29.62
CA LYS A 253 -14.38 93.50 30.68
C LYS A 253 -15.78 93.97 30.30
N ASP A 254 -15.89 95.16 29.70
CA ASP A 254 -17.20 95.74 29.37
C ASP A 254 -17.86 94.97 28.23
N GLU A 255 -17.05 94.49 27.28
CA GLU A 255 -17.52 93.65 26.18
C GLU A 255 -17.95 92.26 26.67
N ARG A 256 -17.25 91.67 27.66
CA ARG A 256 -17.73 90.47 28.35
C ARG A 256 -19.07 90.70 29.03
N LEU A 257 -19.20 91.79 29.79
CA LEU A 257 -20.44 92.12 30.50
C LEU A 257 -21.61 92.29 29.53
N ARG A 258 -21.37 93.01 28.43
CA ARG A 258 -22.37 93.20 27.36
C ARG A 258 -22.81 91.88 26.76
N GLN A 259 -21.88 90.98 26.45
CA GLN A 259 -22.20 89.67 25.88
C GLN A 259 -22.93 88.76 26.88
N VAL A 260 -22.57 88.78 28.17
CA VAL A 260 -23.27 88.04 29.22
C VAL A 260 -24.70 88.56 29.35
N LYS A 261 -24.90 89.88 29.48
CA LYS A 261 -26.25 90.48 29.54
C LYS A 261 -27.10 90.12 28.33
N LYS A 262 -26.53 90.25 27.13
CA LYS A 262 -27.20 89.86 25.87
C LYS A 262 -27.55 88.38 25.83
N ALA A 263 -26.67 87.51 26.33
CA ALA A 263 -26.89 86.08 26.38
C ALA A 263 -28.00 85.67 27.35
N TYR A 264 -28.19 86.39 28.46
CA TYR A 264 -29.33 86.21 29.37
C TYR A 264 -30.61 86.92 28.90
N GLY A 265 -30.54 87.80 27.90
CA GLY A 265 -31.66 88.63 27.47
C GLY A 265 -31.96 89.79 28.43
N ALA A 266 -30.97 90.19 29.24
CA ALA A 266 -31.07 91.27 30.23
C ALA A 266 -30.86 92.67 29.63
N ASP A 267 -30.54 92.77 28.33
CA ASP A 267 -30.23 94.00 27.59
C ASP A 267 -31.47 94.73 27.04
N ILE A 268 -32.64 94.09 27.02
CA ILE A 268 -33.90 94.64 26.49
C ILE A 268 -34.96 94.62 27.59
N GLN A 269 -35.43 95.78 28.03
CA GLN A 269 -36.73 95.91 28.69
C GLN A 269 -37.73 96.40 27.64
N ILE A 270 -38.74 95.59 27.32
CA ILE A 270 -39.87 96.05 26.53
C ILE A 270 -40.77 96.85 27.48
N ASP A 271 -40.60 98.16 27.46
CA ASP A 271 -41.51 99.08 28.15
C ASP A 271 -42.86 99.08 27.42
N VAL A 272 -43.91 98.64 28.10
CA VAL A 272 -45.28 98.52 27.55
C VAL A 272 -45.91 99.89 27.27
N THR A 273 -45.18 100.99 27.50
CA THR A 273 -45.70 102.35 27.36
C THR A 273 -45.73 102.88 25.91
N VAL A 274 -45.16 102.19 24.91
CA VAL A 274 -45.12 102.69 23.52
C VAL A 274 -46.00 101.85 22.58
N GLY A 275 -47.23 102.33 22.36
CA GLY A 275 -48.16 101.77 21.37
C GLY A 275 -47.67 101.96 19.93
N VAL A 276 -47.78 100.91 19.12
CA VAL A 276 -47.48 100.95 17.67
C VAL A 276 -48.55 101.78 16.96
N ARG A 277 -48.18 102.98 16.49
CA ARG A 277 -49.02 103.82 15.62
C ARG A 277 -48.59 103.66 14.17
N TRP A 278 -49.40 102.98 13.37
CA TRP A 278 -49.34 103.03 11.91
C TRP A 278 -49.66 104.46 11.46
N ASN A 279 -48.74 105.15 10.80
CA ASN A 279 -49.02 106.44 10.18
C ASN A 279 -49.12 106.30 8.66
N ARG A 280 -50.30 106.67 8.17
CA ARG A 280 -50.78 106.66 6.80
C ARG A 280 -50.71 108.11 6.28
N ASP A 281 -50.31 108.25 5.01
CA ASP A 281 -50.40 109.45 4.13
C ASP A 281 -49.52 110.66 4.51
N ALA A 282 -49.04 111.54 3.62
CA ALA A 282 -48.85 111.66 2.17
C ALA A 282 -48.17 113.04 1.95
N GLY A 283 -47.48 113.28 0.83
CA GLY A 283 -47.22 114.66 0.37
C GLY A 283 -45.84 114.96 -0.23
N THR A 284 -45.69 114.59 -1.51
CA THR A 284 -45.17 115.43 -2.61
C THR A 284 -43.95 116.35 -2.38
N ASN A 285 -42.86 116.09 -3.11
CA ASN A 285 -42.30 117.11 -4.00
C ASN A 285 -41.59 116.45 -5.20
N GLU A 286 -42.13 116.70 -6.39
CA GLU A 286 -41.48 116.46 -7.68
C GLU A 286 -40.30 117.43 -7.85
N ARG A 287 -39.18 116.94 -8.40
CA ARG A 287 -38.53 117.68 -9.49
C ARG A 287 -37.80 116.70 -10.40
N ALA A 288 -38.25 116.73 -11.66
CA ALA A 288 -37.78 115.99 -12.80
C ALA A 288 -36.43 116.51 -13.33
N GLU A 289 -35.90 115.70 -14.25
CA GLU A 289 -35.03 115.97 -15.43
C GLU A 289 -33.82 115.01 -15.41
N GLY A 290 -33.55 114.18 -16.42
CA GLY A 290 -34.16 113.89 -17.73
C GLY A 290 -33.39 112.68 -18.31
N GLU A 291 -34.08 111.76 -18.99
CA GLU A 291 -33.89 111.45 -20.42
C GLU A 291 -32.40 111.44 -20.85
N SER A 292 -31.80 110.32 -21.27
CA SER A 292 -32.27 109.34 -22.25
C SER A 292 -31.51 108.02 -22.15
#